data_AF-A0A2G9R620-F1
#
_entry.id   AF-A0A2G9R620-F1
#
_cell.length_a   1.000
_cell.length_b   1.000
_cell.length_c   1.000
_cell.angle_alpha   90.00
_cell.angle_beta   90.00
_cell.angle_gamma   90.00
#
_symmetry.space_group_name_H-M   'P 1'
#
loop_
_entity.id
_entity.type
_entity.pdbx_description
1 polymer ?
#
loop_
_entity_poly.entity_id
_entity_poly.type
_entity_poly.pdbx_seq_one_letter_code
_entity_poly.pdbx_strand_id
1 'polypeptide(L)' 'TPQTEDVEEGEVDDVVEIVTTTGDVHVVEEQSPHFTSASSQMLIQDIMVCSRDLDIIKQKNNDVEQKMMNMIDVLGRI' A
#
# COMPACT_ATOMS: atom_id res chain seq x y z
N THR A 1 8.77 -3.42 51.39
CA THR A 1 8.50 -2.82 50.07
C THR A 1 8.33 -3.97 49.11
N PRO A 2 7.13 -4.23 48.55
CA PRO A 2 6.97 -5.35 47.63
C PRO A 2 7.70 -5.02 46.33
N GLN A 3 8.46 -5.99 45.84
CA GLN A 3 9.29 -5.85 44.64
C GLN A 3 8.40 -5.87 43.41
N THR A 4 8.66 -4.93 42.51
CA THR A 4 7.89 -4.63 41.31
C THR A 4 7.81 -5.83 40.38
N GLU A 5 6.59 -6.05 39.92
CA GLU A 5 6.16 -7.13 39.05
C GLU A 5 6.90 -7.11 37.71
N ASP A 6 7.17 -8.33 37.26
CA ASP A 6 7.66 -8.75 35.96
C ASP A 6 6.85 -8.08 34.84
N VAL A 7 7.48 -7.16 34.11
CA VAL A 7 6.97 -6.67 32.83
C VAL A 7 7.96 -7.20 31.80
N GLU A 8 7.64 -8.36 31.22
CA GLU A 8 8.09 -8.72 29.89
C GLU A 8 7.71 -7.56 28.97
N GLU A 9 8.68 -6.68 28.70
CA GLU A 9 8.63 -5.72 27.60
C GLU A 9 8.56 -6.55 26.33
N GLY A 10 7.33 -6.76 25.87
CA GLY A 10 7.01 -7.48 24.66
C GLY A 10 7.83 -6.93 23.50
N GLU A 11 8.65 -7.82 22.95
CA GLU A 11 9.30 -7.73 21.67
C GLU A 11 8.21 -7.51 20.60
N VAL A 12 7.89 -6.25 20.32
CA VAL A 12 7.19 -5.84 19.10
C VAL A 12 8.20 -5.17 18.17
N ASP A 13 9.26 -5.92 17.86
CA ASP A 13 10.10 -5.66 16.70
C ASP A 13 9.68 -6.61 15.57
N ASP A 14 8.54 -6.30 14.97
CA ASP A 14 8.17 -6.84 13.67
C ASP A 14 7.43 -5.75 12.88
N VAL A 15 8.08 -4.57 12.81
CA VAL A 15 7.79 -3.63 11.73
C VAL A 15 8.41 -4.22 10.47
N VAL A 16 7.68 -5.13 9.82
CA VAL A 16 7.99 -5.55 8.46
C VAL A 16 7.84 -4.33 7.57
N GLU A 17 8.94 -3.62 7.34
CA GLU A 17 9.02 -2.53 6.39
C GLU A 17 8.83 -3.13 4.99
N ILE A 18 7.58 -3.11 4.50
CA ILE A 18 7.29 -3.47 3.12
C ILE A 18 7.78 -2.31 2.24
N VAL A 19 9.03 -2.40 1.81
CA VAL A 19 9.62 -1.49 0.83
C VAL A 19 8.88 -1.69 -0.50
N THR A 20 7.99 -0.77 -0.85
CA THR A 20 7.36 -0.73 -2.18
C THR A 20 8.19 0.15 -3.10
N THR A 21 8.68 -0.43 -4.19
CA THR A 21 9.47 0.31 -5.19
C THR A 21 8.57 1.29 -5.93
N THR A 22 8.77 2.59 -5.71
CA THR A 22 8.07 3.71 -6.39
C THR A 22 8.54 3.90 -7.85
N GLY A 23 8.91 2.81 -8.52
CA GLY A 23 9.18 2.83 -9.96
C GLY A 23 7.89 2.54 -10.71
N ASP A 24 7.68 3.16 -11.86
CA ASP A 24 6.54 2.88 -12.74
C ASP A 24 6.68 1.42 -13.25
N VAL A 25 6.20 0.45 -12.46
CA VAL A 25 6.21 -0.97 -12.80
C VAL A 25 5.11 -1.17 -13.81
N HIS A 26 5.45 -0.95 -15.08
CA HIS A 26 4.66 -1.42 -16.19
C HIS A 26 4.30 -2.89 -15.92
N VAL A 27 3.00 -3.21 -15.89
CA VAL A 27 2.51 -4.57 -15.74
C VAL A 27 3.13 -5.40 -16.86
N VAL A 28 4.17 -6.16 -16.51
CA VAL A 28 4.73 -7.16 -17.40
C VAL A 28 3.64 -8.19 -17.59
N GLU A 29 3.25 -8.38 -18.85
CA GLU A 29 2.40 -9.48 -19.30
C GLU A 29 2.89 -10.77 -18.66
N GLU A 30 2.02 -11.39 -17.87
CA GLU A 30 2.30 -12.57 -17.05
C GLU A 30 2.56 -13.79 -17.95
N GLN A 31 3.72 -13.86 -18.59
CA GLN A 31 4.28 -15.12 -19.05
C GLN A 31 5.10 -15.72 -17.92
N SER A 32 4.41 -16.21 -16.89
CA SER A 32 4.99 -17.04 -15.84
C SER A 32 4.50 -18.49 -15.99
N PRO A 33 5.10 -19.29 -16.89
CA PRO A 33 4.72 -20.69 -17.09
C PRO A 33 5.14 -21.63 -15.94
N HIS A 34 5.67 -21.11 -14.82
CA HIS A 34 6.35 -21.90 -13.79
C HIS A 34 5.65 -21.95 -12.43
N PHE A 35 4.58 -21.17 -12.20
CA PHE A 35 3.81 -21.19 -10.95
C PHE A 35 2.50 -21.97 -11.13
N THR A 36 2.61 -23.29 -11.19
CA THR A 36 1.47 -24.20 -11.47
C THR A 36 0.68 -24.61 -10.23
N SER A 37 1.10 -24.21 -9.02
CA SER A 37 0.35 -24.52 -7.80
C SER A 37 -0.90 -23.64 -7.70
N ALA A 38 -2.01 -24.21 -7.22
CA ALA A 38 -3.25 -23.46 -7.02
C ALA A 38 -3.06 -22.24 -6.09
N SER A 39 -2.23 -22.38 -5.05
CA SER A 39 -1.88 -21.29 -4.15
C SER A 39 -1.12 -20.16 -4.86
N SER A 40 -0.23 -20.50 -5.79
CA SER A 40 0.51 -19.50 -6.57
C SER A 40 -0.41 -18.77 -7.56
N GLN A 41 -1.32 -19.47 -8.23
CA GLN A 41 -2.30 -18.85 -9.12
C GLN A 41 -3.25 -17.90 -8.38
N MET A 42 -3.70 -18.29 -7.18
CA MET A 42 -4.54 -17.44 -6.32
C MET A 42 -3.79 -16.18 -5.90
N LEU A 43 -2.53 -16.31 -5.48
CA LEU A 43 -1.69 -15.16 -5.11
C LEU A 43 -1.51 -14.19 -6.28
N ILE A 44 -1.29 -14.70 -7.49
CA ILE A 44 -1.16 -13.86 -8.70
C ILE A 44 -2.47 -13.11 -8.97
N GLN A 45 -3.62 -13.79 -8.85
CA GLN A 45 -4.92 -13.14 -8.99
C GLN A 45 -5.12 -12.03 -7.96
N ASP A 46 -4.76 -12.27 -6.70
CA ASP A 46 -4.85 -11.29 -5.62
C ASP A 46 -3.96 -10.08 -5.91
N ILE A 47 -2.72 -10.29 -6.34
CA ILE A 47 -1.78 -9.21 -6.74
C ILE A 47 -2.37 -8.38 -7.89
N MET A 48 -2.97 -9.02 -8.89
CA MET A 48 -3.63 -8.32 -10.01
C MET A 48 -4.83 -7.48 -9.54
N VAL A 49 -5.63 -7.98 -8.59
CA VAL A 49 -6.74 -7.22 -8.00
C VAL A 49 -6.21 -6.02 -7.21
N CYS A 50 -5.24 -6.24 -6.32
CA CYS A 50 -4.62 -5.16 -5.53
C CYS A 50 -4.04 -4.07 -6.43
N SER A 51 -3.41 -4.44 -7.55
CA SER A 51 -2.86 -3.45 -8.50
C SER A 51 -3.95 -2.52 -9.06
N ARG A 52 -5.13 -3.06 -9.40
CA ARG A 52 -6.28 -2.24 -9.85
C ARG A 52 -6.81 -1.35 -8.73
N ASP A 53 -6.88 -1.86 -7.51
CA ASP A 53 -7.33 -1.08 -6.36
C ASP A 53 -6.37 0.09 -6.06
N LEU A 54 -5.07 -0.14 -6.21
CA LEU A 54 -4.04 0.90 -6.07
C LEU A 54 -4.21 2.01 -7.12
N ASP A 55 -4.50 1.66 -8.38
CA ASP A 55 -4.77 2.65 -9.43
C ASP A 55 -5.98 3.53 -9.09
N ILE A 56 -7.04 2.94 -8.54
CA ILE A 56 -8.25 3.67 -8.10
C ILE A 56 -7.92 4.62 -6.95
N ILE A 57 -7.13 4.16 -5.97
CA ILE A 57 -6.70 4.99 -4.83
C ILE A 57 -5.85 6.16 -5.33
N LYS A 58 -4.90 5.92 -6.24
CA LYS A 58 -4.06 6.95 -6.86
C LYS A 58 -4.91 8.01 -7.57
N GLN A 59 -5.93 7.59 -8.33
CA GLN A 59 -6.83 8.50 -9.00
C GLN A 59 -7.65 9.35 -8.01
N LYS A 60 -8.17 8.74 -6.95
CA LYS A 60 -8.91 9.46 -5.89
C LYS A 60 -8.05 10.47 -5.16
N ASN A 61 -6.79 10.13 -4.86
CA ASN A 61 -5.87 11.06 -4.23
C ASN A 61 -5.61 12.28 -5.12
N ASN A 62 -5.38 12.08 -6.42
CA ASN A 62 -5.22 13.20 -7.36
C ASN A 62 -6.47 14.09 -7.42
N ASP A 63 -7.68 13.50 -7.44
CA ASP A 63 -8.92 14.30 -7.39
C ASP A 63 -9.02 15.14 -6.10
N VAL A 64 -8.66 14.57 -4.95
CA VAL A 64 -8.61 15.31 -3.68
C VAL A 64 -7.57 16.43 -3.72
N GLU A 65 -6.36 16.17 -4.22
CA GLU A 65 -5.31 17.18 -4.36
C GLU A 65 -5.76 18.35 -5.26
N GLN A 66 -6.39 18.06 -6.40
CA GLN A 66 -6.92 19.10 -7.29
C GLN A 66 -8.01 19.93 -6.63
N LYS A 67 -8.92 19.28 -5.89
CA LYS A 67 -9.97 19.99 -5.13
C LYS A 67 -9.38 20.91 -4.07
N MET A 68 -8.34 20.47 -3.37
CA MET A 68 -7.63 21.30 -2.40
C MET A 68 -6.96 22.51 -3.07
N MET A 69 -6.28 22.31 -4.20
CA MET A 69 -5.68 23.41 -4.96
C MET A 69 -6.72 24.43 -5.42
N ASN A 70 -7.87 23.97 -5.89
CA ASN A 70 -8.97 24.86 -6.28
C ASN A 70 -9.52 25.67 -5.09
N MET A 71 -9.63 25.06 -3.90
CA MET A 71 -10.05 25.79 -2.70
C MET A 71 -9.03 26.86 -2.31
N ILE A 72 -7.73 26.55 -2.37
CA ILE A 72 -6.65 27.51 -2.08
C ILE A 72 -6.68 28.67 -3.07
N ASP A 73 -6.84 28.41 -4.38
CA ASP A 73 -6.94 29.45 -5.41
C ASP A 73 -8.14 30.38 -5.17
N VAL A 74 -9.32 29.83 -4.85
CA VAL A 74 -10.50 30.65 -4.53
C VAL A 74 -10.26 31.53 -3.31
N LEU A 75 -9.68 30.98 -2.24
CA LEU A 75 -9.40 31.74 -1.02
C LEU A 75 -8.34 32.83 -1.25
N GLY A 76 -7.35 32.59 -2.11
CA GLY A 76 -6.32 33.57 -2.44
C GLY A 76 -6.80 34.75 -3.30
N ARG A 77 -8.00 34.64 -3.91
CA ARG A 77 -8.62 35.72 -4.69
C ARG A 77 -9.50 36.65 -3.86
N ILE A 78 -9.81 36.29 -2.61
CA ILE A 78 -10.56 37.11 -1.65
C ILE A 78 -9.59 38.08 -0.95
#